data_AF-A0A356NWP5-F1
#
_entry.id   AF-A0A356NWP5-F1
#
_cell.length_a   1.000
_cell.length_b   1.000
_cell.length_c   1.000
_cell.angle_alpha   90.00
_cell.angle_beta   90.00
_cell.angle_gamma   90.00
#
_symmetry.space_group_name_H-M   'P 1'
#
loop_
_entity.id
_entity.type
_entity.pdbx_description
1 polymer ?
#
loop_
_entity_poly.entity_id
_entity_poly.type
_entity_poly.pdbx_seq_one_letter_code
_entity_poly.pdbx_strand_id
1 'polypeptide(L)'
;MTRKFDLPVPRDLVGDNAPSVRPGDDPAILGSATLSPTDPVEVRTFQSFTITYTVGTLGIDDTGGIRIACRRIGDAGQLQTT
;
A
#
# COMPACT_ATOMS: atom_id res chain seq x y z
N MET A 1 26.73 -33.40 -11.84
CA MET A 1 27.71 -32.33 -12.14
C MET A 1 26.92 -31.03 -12.22
N THR A 2 26.88 -30.28 -11.13
CA THR A 2 26.09 -29.04 -11.01
C THR A 2 26.81 -27.94 -11.78
N ARG A 3 26.16 -27.31 -12.76
CA ARG A 3 26.77 -26.22 -13.53
C ARG A 3 26.75 -24.95 -12.68
N LYS A 4 27.68 -24.03 -12.94
CA LYS A 4 27.88 -22.79 -12.16
C LYS A 4 26.63 -21.88 -12.07
N PHE A 5 25.63 -22.10 -12.92
CA PHE A 5 24.36 -21.36 -12.94
C PHE A 5 23.21 -22.05 -12.17
N ASP A 6 23.41 -23.27 -11.68
CA ASP A 6 22.39 -24.03 -10.93
C ASP A 6 22.42 -23.69 -9.42
N LEU A 7 23.31 -22.79 -8.98
CA LEU A 7 23.41 -22.35 -7.59
C LEU A 7 22.58 -21.08 -7.37
N PRO A 8 21.90 -20.94 -6.21
CA PRO A 8 21.27 -19.69 -5.82
C PRO A 8 22.25 -18.52 -5.86
N VAL A 9 21.76 -17.34 -6.27
CA VAL A 9 22.57 -16.12 -6.29
C VAL A 9 23.05 -15.82 -4.86
N PRO A 10 24.37 -15.59 -4.64
CA PRO A 10 24.89 -15.19 -3.34
C PRO A 10 24.14 -13.99 -2.77
N ARG A 11 23.75 -14.08 -1.49
CA ARG A 11 22.83 -13.12 -0.85
C ARG A 11 23.41 -11.70 -0.78
N ASP A 12 24.73 -11.57 -0.72
CA ASP A 12 25.47 -10.30 -0.80
C ASP A 12 25.42 -9.62 -2.17
N LEU A 13 25.05 -10.36 -3.21
CA LEU A 13 24.79 -9.84 -4.57
C LEU A 13 23.30 -9.58 -4.81
N VAL A 14 22.42 -10.01 -3.90
CA VAL A 14 20.98 -9.70 -3.94
C VAL A 14 20.78 -8.33 -3.30
N GLY A 15 20.26 -7.37 -4.07
CA GLY A 15 20.06 -6.01 -3.59
C GLY A 15 18.92 -5.90 -2.57
N ASP A 16 19.18 -6.15 -1.29
CA ASP A 16 18.28 -5.90 -0.15
C ASP A 16 18.20 -4.40 0.20
N ASN A 17 17.87 -3.56 -0.79
CA ASN A 17 18.08 -2.10 -0.70
C ASN A 17 16.76 -1.30 -0.56
N ALA A 18 15.64 -1.93 -0.23
CA ALA A 18 14.47 -1.17 0.22
C ALA A 18 14.74 -0.65 1.65
N PRO A 19 14.73 0.67 1.94
CA PRO A 19 14.13 1.75 1.15
C PRO A 19 15.08 2.66 0.32
N SER A 20 16.40 2.47 0.32
CA SER A 20 17.37 3.32 -0.39
C SER A 20 17.39 3.17 -1.93
N VAL A 21 16.69 2.19 -2.52
CA VAL A 21 16.37 2.12 -3.97
C VAL A 21 14.87 2.18 -4.25
N ARG A 22 14.15 3.10 -3.60
CA ARG A 22 12.81 3.44 -4.09
C ARG A 22 12.93 3.91 -5.55
N PRO A 23 12.23 3.29 -6.51
CA PRO A 23 12.31 3.68 -7.92
C PRO A 23 11.77 5.09 -8.18
N GLY A 24 11.16 5.72 -7.17
CA GLY A 24 10.62 7.08 -7.18
C GLY A 24 9.25 7.12 -6.52
N ASP A 25 8.63 8.30 -6.48
CA ASP A 25 7.25 8.50 -6.02
C ASP A 25 6.27 8.70 -7.19
N ASP A 26 6.70 8.42 -8.43
CA ASP A 26 5.88 8.57 -9.62
C ASP A 26 4.73 7.54 -9.64
N PRO A 27 3.45 7.97 -9.62
CA PRO A 27 2.31 7.07 -9.67
C PRO A 27 2.25 6.22 -10.93
N ALA A 28 2.85 6.65 -12.05
CA ALA A 28 2.91 5.83 -13.27
C ALA A 28 3.80 4.59 -13.09
N ILE A 29 4.76 4.65 -12.16
CA ILE A 29 5.68 3.54 -11.86
C ILE A 29 5.06 2.61 -10.81
N LEU A 30 4.58 3.16 -9.68
CA LEU A 30 4.11 2.39 -8.53
C LEU A 30 2.61 2.09 -8.53
N GLY A 31 1.82 2.85 -9.28
CA GLY A 31 0.36 2.81 -9.24
C GLY A 31 -0.24 3.93 -8.39
N SER A 32 -1.57 4.04 -8.42
CA SER A 32 -2.33 5.03 -7.65
C SER A 32 -3.62 4.45 -7.12
N ALA A 33 -4.13 5.01 -6.03
CA ALA A 33 -5.43 4.66 -5.46
C ALA A 33 -6.31 5.92 -5.35
N THR A 34 -7.58 5.77 -5.70
CA THR A 34 -8.60 6.80 -5.50
C THR A 34 -9.73 6.25 -4.62
N LEU A 35 -10.35 7.12 -3.82
CA LEU A 35 -11.45 6.79 -2.93
C LEU A 35 -12.69 7.59 -3.35
N SER A 36 -13.85 6.95 -3.34
CA SER A 36 -15.14 7.61 -3.60
C SER A 36 -16.29 6.92 -2.83
N PRO A 37 -17.30 7.64 -2.32
CA PRO A 37 -17.41 9.11 -2.29
C PRO A 37 -16.45 9.74 -1.26
N THR A 38 -16.15 11.03 -1.44
CA THR A 38 -15.37 11.82 -0.47
C THR A 38 -16.19 12.94 0.17
N ASP A 39 -17.49 12.98 -0.15
CA ASP A 39 -18.43 13.94 0.43
C ASP A 39 -18.68 13.67 1.92
N PRO A 40 -19.11 14.68 2.68
CA PRO A 40 -19.56 14.49 4.06
C PRO A 40 -20.66 13.44 4.15
N VAL A 41 -20.60 12.63 5.22
CA VAL A 41 -21.59 11.59 5.49
C VAL A 41 -22.49 11.99 6.65
N GLU A 42 -23.72 11.48 6.65
CA GLU A 42 -24.64 11.67 7.75
C GLU A 42 -24.15 10.91 9.01
N VAL A 43 -24.37 11.49 10.17
CA VAL A 43 -24.02 10.83 11.43
C VAL A 43 -24.96 9.66 11.71
N ARG A 44 -24.40 8.56 12.24
CA ARG A 44 -25.15 7.35 12.62
C ARG A 44 -25.82 6.61 11.44
N THR A 45 -25.29 6.74 10.23
CA THR A 45 -25.74 5.97 9.06
C THR A 45 -24.68 4.96 8.60
N PHE A 46 -25.11 3.98 7.80
CA PHE A 46 -24.21 3.07 7.10
C PHE A 46 -23.84 3.64 5.73
N GLN A 47 -22.54 3.65 5.43
CA GLN A 47 -22.02 4.17 4.18
C GLN A 47 -21.14 3.13 3.49
N SER A 48 -21.18 3.14 2.16
CA SER A 48 -20.33 2.31 1.30
C SER A 48 -19.33 3.21 0.58
N PHE A 49 -18.07 2.76 0.54
CA PHE A 49 -17.00 3.44 -0.17
C PHE A 49 -16.32 2.47 -1.14
N THR A 50 -15.85 3.00 -2.25
CA THR A 50 -15.10 2.29 -3.28
C THR A 50 -13.67 2.83 -3.32
N ILE A 51 -12.69 1.94 -3.19
CA ILE A 51 -11.29 2.24 -3.46
C ILE A 51 -10.94 1.61 -4.80
N THR A 52 -10.51 2.45 -5.75
CA THR A 52 -10.02 2.00 -7.06
C THR A 52 -8.51 2.12 -7.09
N TYR A 53 -7.82 0.99 -7.22
CA TYR A 53 -6.38 0.94 -7.44
C TYR A 53 -6.08 0.75 -8.94
N THR A 54 -5.27 1.63 -9.51
CA THR A 54 -4.74 1.51 -10.87
C THR A 54 -3.27 1.15 -10.78
N VAL A 55 -2.93 -0.02 -11.31
CA VAL A 55 -1.57 -0.55 -11.29
C VAL A 55 -0.63 0.30 -12.15
N GLY A 56 0.57 0.56 -11.63
CA GLY A 56 1.66 1.19 -12.38
C GLY A 56 2.52 0.17 -13.13
N THR A 57 3.57 0.66 -13.79
CA THR A 57 4.46 -0.14 -14.64
C THR A 57 5.10 -1.33 -13.91
N LEU A 58 5.42 -1.19 -12.62
CA LEU A 58 6.09 -2.27 -11.86
C LEU A 58 5.14 -3.34 -11.31
N GLY A 59 3.82 -3.13 -11.37
CA GLY A 59 2.88 -4.13 -10.88
C GLY A 59 2.81 -4.25 -9.35
N ILE A 60 2.05 -5.26 -8.90
CA ILE A 60 2.12 -5.81 -7.54
C ILE A 60 2.64 -7.23 -7.70
N ASP A 61 3.77 -7.54 -7.06
CA ASP A 61 4.40 -8.86 -7.12
C ASP A 61 3.78 -9.85 -6.11
N ASP A 62 4.20 -11.11 -6.14
CA ASP A 62 3.72 -12.22 -5.29
C ASP A 62 3.79 -11.96 -3.77
N THR A 63 4.77 -11.16 -3.34
CA THR A 63 4.93 -10.69 -1.96
C THR A 63 4.26 -9.34 -1.69
N GLY A 64 3.83 -8.65 -2.75
CA GLY A 64 3.08 -7.40 -2.69
C GLY A 64 1.61 -7.65 -2.35
N GLY A 65 0.97 -6.65 -1.73
CA GLY A 65 -0.45 -6.76 -1.40
C GLY A 65 -1.10 -5.41 -1.12
N ILE A 66 -2.39 -5.31 -1.42
CA ILE A 66 -3.20 -4.14 -1.07
C ILE A 66 -3.67 -4.29 0.37
N ARG A 67 -3.36 -3.29 1.20
CA ARG A 67 -3.80 -3.23 2.60
C ARG A 67 -4.68 -2.01 2.80
N ILE A 68 -5.89 -2.22 3.32
CA ILE A 68 -6.83 -1.15 3.67
C ILE A 68 -6.80 -0.98 5.19
N ALA A 69 -6.44 0.21 5.65
CA ALA A 69 -6.43 0.54 7.06
C ALA A 69 -7.43 1.67 7.32
N CYS A 70 -8.49 1.37 8.07
CA CYS A 70 -9.38 2.40 8.59
C CYS A 70 -8.71 3.06 9.80
N ARG A 71 -8.02 4.19 9.57
CA ARG A 71 -7.52 4.98 10.69
C ARG A 71 -8.70 5.72 11.32
N ARG A 72 -9.31 5.11 12.34
CA ARG A 72 -10.26 5.84 13.18
C ARG A 72 -9.52 7.03 13.80
N ILE A 73 -9.98 8.24 13.54
CA ILE A 73 -9.83 9.33 14.50
C ILE A 73 -10.77 8.94 15.65
N GLY A 74 -10.26 8.13 16.57
CA GLY A 74 -10.98 7.84 17.80
C GLY A 74 -10.87 9.08 18.68
N ASP A 75 -11.99 9.70 18.99
CA ASP A 75 -12.14 10.70 20.05
C ASP A 75 -12.08 10.03 21.43
N ALA A 76 -11.15 9.09 21.65
CA ALA A 76 -10.99 8.37 22.92
C ALA A 76 -10.61 9.27 24.12
N GLY A 77 -10.78 10.59 24.00
CA GLY A 77 -10.87 11.52 25.11
C GLY A 77 -12.19 11.35 25.87
N GLN A 78 -12.21 11.88 27.09
CA GLN A 78 -13.40 11.91 27.94
C GLN A 78 -14.53 12.70 27.26
N LEU A 79 -15.78 12.35 27.57
CA LEU A 79 -16.98 13.09 27.17
C LEU A 79 -16.81 14.59 27.51
N GLN A 80 -16.69 15.44 26.49
CA GLN A 80 -16.74 16.90 26.69
C GLN A 80 -18.20 17.32 26.83
N THR A 81 -18.59 17.71 28.03
CA THR A 81 -19.90 18.30 28.35
C THR A 81 -19.67 19.65 29.04
N THR A 82 -20.61 20.57 28.87
CA THR A 82 -20.51 21.99 29.29
C THR A 82 -20.68 22.15 30.79
#